data_AF-A0A7Z9ISH8-F1
#
_entry.id   AF-A0A7Z9ISH8-F1
#
_cell.length_a   1.000
_cell.length_b   1.000
_cell.length_c   1.000
_cell.angle_alpha   90.00
_cell.angle_beta   90.00
_cell.angle_gamma   90.00
#
_symmetry.space_group_name_H-M   'P 1'
#
loop_
_entity.id
_entity.type
_entity.pdbx_description
1 polymer ?
#
loop_
_entity_poly.entity_id
_entity_poly.type
_entity_poly.pdbx_seq_one_letter_code
_entity_poly.pdbx_strand_id
1 'polypeptide(L)'
;MSILVPIFVGIVAGFATKSIINWLSIDGFKLKNNNFFLELISIFGSLWAFTHLAIIDAVIFSGIYTILVGIALVDFRTFQIPLVFILVGIVLSIAGVIFNTVFLVSALWGVFVGAIIPLIIMGILWIFTKRQGMGFGDIQLGIVLGAWLGPMRMALTLFSASVLSLLAWIVVSLVKDFDKNRAMPMAPFLAVAGIGVYIGSFYYPEFFHLLIIQ
;
A
#
# COMPACT_ATOMS: atom_id res chain seq x y z
N MET A 1 -10.39 -2.23 25.15
CA MET A 1 -9.69 -0.98 24.79
C MET A 1 -10.73 0.14 24.71
N SER A 2 -10.46 1.32 25.29
CA SER A 2 -11.35 2.48 25.11
C SER A 2 -11.26 2.95 23.65
N ILE A 3 -12.41 3.32 23.05
CA ILE A 3 -12.50 3.80 21.66
C ILE A 3 -11.64 5.07 21.43
N LEU A 4 -11.27 5.76 22.50
CA LEU A 4 -10.41 6.94 22.47
C LEU A 4 -8.99 6.66 21.94
N VAL A 5 -8.42 5.48 22.25
CA VAL A 5 -7.06 5.12 21.82
C VAL A 5 -6.94 5.03 20.30
N PRO A 6 -7.76 4.24 19.58
CA PRO A 6 -7.69 4.19 18.12
C PRO A 6 -7.95 5.54 17.46
N ILE A 7 -8.92 6.31 17.95
CA ILE A 7 -9.19 7.65 17.42
C ILE A 7 -7.95 8.55 17.55
N PHE A 8 -7.31 8.55 18.71
CA PHE A 8 -6.11 9.34 18.94
C PHE A 8 -4.97 8.90 18.01
N VAL A 9 -4.72 7.58 17.89
CA VAL A 9 -3.71 7.04 16.98
C VAL A 9 -3.98 7.44 15.53
N GLY A 10 -5.23 7.33 15.07
CA GLY A 10 -5.64 7.70 13.72
C GLY A 10 -5.46 9.20 13.42
N ILE A 11 -5.83 10.07 14.36
CA ILE A 11 -5.62 11.53 14.22
C ILE A 11 -4.13 11.84 14.12
N VAL A 12 -3.32 11.32 15.05
CA VAL A 12 -1.87 11.58 15.09
C VAL A 12 -1.19 11.06 13.81
N ALA A 13 -1.51 9.85 13.37
CA ALA A 13 -0.96 9.28 12.15
C ALA A 13 -1.37 10.07 10.90
N GLY A 14 -2.65 10.43 10.77
CA GLY A 14 -3.14 11.21 9.63
C GLY A 14 -2.55 12.62 9.58
N PHE A 15 -2.42 13.27 10.74
CA PHE A 15 -1.76 14.57 10.86
C PHE A 15 -0.27 14.51 10.52
N ALA A 16 0.43 13.48 10.98
CA ALA A 16 1.85 13.26 10.68
C ALA A 16 2.06 13.05 9.17
N THR A 17 1.29 12.17 8.53
CA THR A 17 1.34 11.97 7.08
C THR A 17 1.04 13.25 6.30
N LYS A 18 0.02 14.02 6.71
CA LYS A 18 -0.30 15.32 6.11
C LYS A 18 0.87 16.30 6.22
N SER A 19 1.50 16.36 7.39
CA SER A 19 2.66 17.22 7.65
C SER A 19 3.86 16.83 6.79
N ILE A 20 4.12 15.52 6.64
CA ILE A 20 5.18 14.97 5.78
C ILE A 20 4.92 15.34 4.31
N ILE A 21 3.69 15.20 3.81
CA ILE A 21 3.32 15.58 2.44
C ILE A 21 3.59 17.08 2.21
N ASN A 22 3.14 17.92 3.14
CA ASN A 22 3.31 19.37 3.04
C ASN A 22 4.77 19.81 3.12
N TRP A 23 5.59 19.09 3.89
CA TRP A 23 7.04 19.32 4.00
C TRP A 23 7.78 18.90 2.71
N LEU A 24 7.43 17.74 2.14
CA LEU A 24 8.02 17.25 0.90
C LEU A 24 7.66 18.13 -0.31
N SER A 25 6.44 18.68 -0.36
CA SER A 25 5.97 19.62 -1.39
C SER A 25 6.29 19.17 -2.84
N ILE A 26 6.09 17.88 -3.12
CA ILE A 26 6.43 17.27 -4.42
C ILE A 26 5.60 17.92 -5.52
N ASP A 27 6.28 18.43 -6.55
CA ASP A 27 5.68 19.22 -7.65
C ASP A 27 4.78 20.37 -7.16
N GLY A 28 5.08 20.94 -5.99
CA GLY A 28 4.30 22.02 -5.39
C GLY A 28 2.95 21.56 -4.78
N PHE A 29 2.69 20.25 -4.73
CA PHE A 29 1.49 19.71 -4.11
C PHE A 29 1.53 19.91 -2.59
N LYS A 30 0.54 20.65 -2.07
CA LYS A 30 0.33 20.86 -0.63
C LYS A 30 -1.14 20.65 -0.28
N LEU A 31 -1.37 19.92 0.80
CA LEU A 31 -2.68 19.78 1.41
C LEU A 31 -2.96 21.00 2.30
N LYS A 32 -4.10 21.66 2.07
CA LYS A 32 -4.56 22.73 2.95
C LYS A 32 -4.71 22.19 4.38
N ASN A 33 -4.34 22.98 5.38
CA ASN A 33 -4.45 22.57 6.79
C ASN A 33 -5.88 22.18 7.20
N ASN A 34 -6.91 22.80 6.60
CA ASN A 34 -8.32 22.46 6.83
C ASN A 34 -8.76 21.13 6.18
N ASN A 35 -7.89 20.44 5.44
CA ASN A 35 -8.25 19.16 4.85
C ASN A 35 -8.03 18.04 5.88
N PHE A 36 -9.13 17.61 6.49
CA PHE A 36 -9.17 16.52 7.49
C PHE A 36 -9.35 15.13 6.86
N PHE A 37 -9.32 15.01 5.54
CA PHE A 37 -9.57 13.75 4.83
C PHE A 37 -8.63 12.62 5.28
N LEU A 38 -7.33 12.90 5.38
CA LEU A 38 -6.34 11.92 5.85
C LEU A 38 -6.59 11.47 7.29
N GLU A 39 -6.92 12.42 8.17
CA GLU A 39 -7.19 12.11 9.58
C GLU A 39 -8.45 11.25 9.72
N LEU A 40 -9.53 11.57 9.00
CA LEU A 40 -10.77 10.77 9.03
C LEU A 40 -10.56 9.34 8.52
N ILE A 41 -9.82 9.18 7.42
CA ILE A 41 -9.53 7.85 6.87
C ILE A 41 -8.62 7.06 7.80
N SER A 42 -7.58 7.69 8.34
CA SER A 42 -6.69 7.07 9.33
C SER A 42 -7.42 6.66 10.61
N ILE A 43 -8.39 7.46 11.08
CA ILE A 43 -9.27 7.09 12.19
C ILE A 43 -10.07 5.83 11.84
N PHE A 44 -10.63 5.75 10.64
CA PHE A 44 -11.39 4.58 10.23
C PHE A 44 -10.52 3.30 10.21
N GLY A 45 -9.34 3.37 9.60
CA GLY A 45 -8.40 2.24 9.55
C GLY A 45 -7.91 1.81 10.95
N SER A 46 -7.59 2.77 11.81
CA SER A 46 -7.18 2.49 13.19
C SER A 46 -8.33 1.92 14.05
N LEU A 47 -9.55 2.43 13.93
CA LEU A 47 -10.71 1.88 14.62
C LEU A 47 -10.94 0.41 14.25
N TRP A 48 -10.89 0.07 12.97
CA TRP A 48 -11.01 -1.32 12.54
C TRP A 48 -9.86 -2.19 13.11
N ALA A 49 -8.62 -1.69 13.05
CA ALA A 49 -7.45 -2.42 13.53
C ALA A 49 -7.51 -2.74 15.03
N PHE A 50 -7.76 -1.74 15.88
CA PHE A 50 -7.78 -1.91 17.34
C PHE A 50 -9.01 -2.69 17.85
N THR A 51 -10.04 -2.87 17.03
CA THR A 51 -11.23 -3.67 17.40
C THR A 51 -11.08 -5.14 17.03
N HIS A 52 -10.24 -5.48 16.04
CA HIS A 52 -10.11 -6.84 15.52
C HIS A 52 -8.74 -7.48 15.77
N LEU A 53 -7.67 -6.69 15.90
CA LEU A 53 -6.30 -7.15 16.03
C LEU A 53 -5.74 -6.95 17.45
N ALA A 54 -4.67 -7.68 17.77
CA ALA A 54 -3.88 -7.42 18.97
C ALA A 54 -3.25 -6.01 18.92
N ILE A 55 -2.90 -5.44 20.08
CA ILE A 55 -2.40 -4.06 20.17
C ILE A 55 -1.23 -3.79 19.20
N ILE A 56 -0.27 -4.70 19.13
CA ILE A 56 0.95 -4.51 18.32
C ILE A 56 0.62 -4.55 16.83
N ASP A 57 -0.16 -5.54 16.41
CA ASP A 57 -0.61 -5.69 15.03
C ASP A 57 -1.50 -4.52 14.60
N ALA A 58 -2.34 -4.02 15.51
CA ALA A 58 -3.20 -2.87 15.28
C ALA A 58 -2.38 -1.58 15.04
N VAL A 59 -1.31 -1.37 15.82
CA VAL A 59 -0.39 -0.24 15.63
C VAL A 59 0.31 -0.35 14.28
N ILE A 60 0.88 -1.51 13.95
CA ILE A 60 1.57 -1.74 12.67
C ILE A 60 0.62 -1.55 11.49
N PHE A 61 -0.57 -2.17 11.54
CA PHE A 61 -1.61 -2.02 10.51
C PHE A 61 -2.01 -0.56 10.36
N SER A 62 -2.30 0.16 11.44
CA SER A 62 -2.74 1.57 11.38
C SER A 62 -1.68 2.50 10.77
N GLY A 63 -0.41 2.23 11.05
CA GLY A 63 0.73 2.96 10.46
C GLY A 63 0.85 2.69 8.97
N ILE A 64 0.91 1.42 8.57
CA ILE A 64 1.02 1.01 7.15
C ILE A 64 -0.19 1.51 6.36
N TYR A 65 -1.41 1.35 6.90
CA TYR A 65 -2.65 1.85 6.31
C TYR A 65 -2.58 3.35 6.02
N THR A 66 -2.18 4.15 7.01
CA THR A 66 -2.10 5.60 6.86
C THR A 66 -1.04 6.03 5.85
N ILE A 67 0.09 5.32 5.79
CA ILE A 67 1.14 5.55 4.80
C ILE A 67 0.65 5.20 3.40
N LEU A 68 -0.04 4.07 3.23
CA LEU A 68 -0.61 3.65 1.94
C LEU A 68 -1.61 4.67 1.41
N VAL A 69 -2.48 5.20 2.28
CA VAL A 69 -3.41 6.27 1.89
C VAL A 69 -2.66 7.55 1.52
N GLY A 70 -1.60 7.90 2.27
CA GLY A 70 -0.73 9.04 1.95
C GLY A 70 -0.07 8.90 0.57
N ILE A 71 0.54 7.75 0.30
CA ILE A 71 1.16 7.43 -0.99
C ILE A 71 0.11 7.47 -2.10
N ALA A 72 -1.07 6.87 -1.91
CA ALA A 72 -2.13 6.88 -2.91
C ALA A 72 -2.58 8.30 -3.27
N LEU A 73 -2.67 9.20 -2.29
CA LEU A 73 -3.02 10.60 -2.55
C LEU A 73 -1.94 11.37 -3.30
N VAL A 74 -0.67 11.17 -2.95
CA VAL A 74 0.45 11.82 -3.63
C VAL A 74 0.57 11.27 -5.06
N ASP A 75 0.57 9.96 -5.23
CA ASP A 75 0.70 9.32 -6.54
C ASP A 75 -0.45 9.69 -7.48
N PHE A 76 -1.68 9.77 -6.98
CA PHE A 76 -2.82 10.23 -7.77
C PHE A 76 -2.68 11.66 -8.32
N ARG A 77 -1.87 12.50 -7.66
CA ARG A 77 -1.69 13.91 -8.03
C ARG A 77 -0.40 14.17 -8.79
N THR A 78 0.70 13.54 -8.38
CA THR A 78 2.05 13.83 -8.86
C THR A 78 2.72 12.66 -9.58
N PHE A 79 2.09 11.48 -9.62
CA PHE A 79 2.68 10.25 -10.21
C PHE A 79 4.04 9.86 -9.62
N GLN A 80 4.30 10.25 -8.37
CA GLN A 80 5.56 10.02 -7.68
C GLN A 80 5.30 9.42 -6.30
N ILE A 81 6.10 8.43 -5.94
CA ILE A 81 6.05 7.81 -4.62
C ILE A 81 7.21 8.35 -3.78
N PRO A 82 6.93 9.06 -2.67
CA PRO A 82 7.98 9.63 -1.85
C PRO A 82 8.76 8.56 -1.08
N LEU A 83 10.08 8.60 -1.17
CA LEU A 83 10.95 7.63 -0.51
C LEU A 83 10.79 7.62 1.01
N VAL A 84 10.44 8.75 1.62
CA VAL A 84 10.16 8.85 3.07
C VAL A 84 9.05 7.89 3.48
N PHE A 85 7.98 7.78 2.71
CA PHE A 85 6.87 6.86 3.04
C PHE A 85 7.28 5.39 2.93
N ILE A 86 8.10 5.06 1.93
CA ILE A 86 8.65 3.72 1.78
C ILE A 86 9.55 3.38 2.98
N LEU A 87 10.43 4.28 3.41
CA LEU A 87 11.31 4.06 4.56
C LEU A 87 10.50 3.82 5.84
N VAL A 88 9.48 4.64 6.11
CA VAL A 88 8.61 4.43 7.29
C VAL A 88 7.89 3.08 7.19
N GLY A 89 7.42 2.71 5.99
CA GLY A 89 6.83 1.40 5.74
C GLY A 89 7.78 0.24 6.03
N ILE A 90 9.04 0.33 5.58
CA ILE A 90 10.07 -0.68 5.86
C ILE A 90 10.30 -0.80 7.37
N VAL A 91 10.42 0.32 8.09
CA VAL A 91 10.60 0.32 9.55
C VAL A 91 9.43 -0.37 10.25
N LEU A 92 8.19 -0.12 9.82
CA LEU A 92 7.01 -0.79 10.37
C LEU A 92 6.96 -2.28 10.03
N SER A 93 7.35 -2.67 8.82
CA SER A 93 7.44 -4.09 8.44
C SER A 93 8.51 -4.82 9.24
N ILE A 94 9.68 -4.20 9.48
CA ILE A 94 10.73 -4.74 10.35
C ILE A 94 10.23 -4.87 11.79
N ALA A 95 9.50 -3.88 12.30
CA ALA A 95 8.88 -3.97 13.63
C ALA A 95 7.93 -5.18 13.71
N GLY A 96 7.14 -5.44 12.66
CA GLY A 96 6.29 -6.64 12.57
C GLY A 96 7.07 -7.96 12.61
N VAL A 97 8.29 -8.01 12.08
CA VAL A 97 9.17 -9.18 12.20
C VAL A 97 9.74 -9.31 13.61
N ILE A 98 10.20 -8.20 14.22
CA ILE A 98 10.77 -8.19 15.57
C ILE A 98 9.75 -8.62 16.62
N PHE A 99 8.50 -8.16 16.49
CA PHE A 99 7.41 -8.52 17.40
C PHE A 99 6.75 -9.87 17.07
N ASN A 100 7.32 -10.65 16.15
CA ASN A 100 6.80 -11.96 15.70
C ASN A 100 5.36 -11.92 15.14
N THR A 101 4.91 -10.77 14.64
CA THR A 101 3.65 -10.67 13.86
C THR A 101 3.80 -11.35 12.50
N VAL A 102 5.00 -11.29 11.90
CA VAL A 102 5.32 -11.93 10.62
C VAL A 102 6.63 -12.70 10.73
N PHE A 103 6.64 -13.96 10.31
CA PHE A 103 7.86 -14.75 10.23
C PHE A 103 8.83 -14.15 9.22
N LEU A 104 10.12 -14.04 9.60
CA LEU A 104 11.16 -13.47 8.74
C LEU A 104 11.23 -14.14 7.36
N VAL A 105 11.14 -15.47 7.32
CA VAL A 105 11.16 -16.23 6.06
C VAL A 105 9.99 -15.86 5.16
N SER A 106 8.79 -15.70 5.73
CA SER A 106 7.60 -15.24 5.00
C SER A 106 7.78 -13.81 4.50
N ALA A 107 8.33 -12.91 5.32
CA ALA A 107 8.60 -11.54 4.90
C ALA A 107 9.59 -11.48 3.73
N LEU A 108 10.66 -12.27 3.75
CA LEU A 108 11.65 -12.34 2.67
C LEU A 108 11.04 -12.87 1.36
N TRP A 109 10.26 -13.96 1.43
CA TRP A 109 9.54 -14.48 0.27
C TRP A 109 8.47 -13.49 -0.23
N GLY A 110 7.84 -12.76 0.68
CA GLY A 110 6.94 -11.67 0.36
C GLY A 110 7.62 -10.56 -0.44
N VAL A 111 8.79 -10.11 -0.01
CA VAL A 111 9.61 -9.13 -0.76
C VAL A 111 10.05 -9.69 -2.11
N PHE A 112 10.42 -10.98 -2.16
CA PHE A 112 10.80 -11.63 -3.41
C PHE A 112 9.65 -11.58 -4.44
N VAL A 113 8.44 -11.94 -4.02
CA VAL A 113 7.24 -11.88 -4.85
C VAL A 113 6.84 -10.44 -5.19
N GLY A 114 6.92 -9.54 -4.21
CA GLY A 114 6.44 -8.16 -4.33
C GLY A 114 7.36 -7.22 -5.09
N ALA A 115 8.67 -7.48 -5.10
CA ALA A 115 9.66 -6.57 -5.68
C ALA A 115 10.60 -7.26 -6.68
N ILE A 116 11.18 -8.41 -6.35
CA ILE A 116 12.19 -9.05 -7.19
C ILE A 116 11.56 -9.61 -8.48
N ILE A 117 10.43 -10.30 -8.39
CA ILE A 117 9.72 -10.81 -9.57
C ILE A 117 9.28 -9.64 -10.50
N PRO A 118 8.58 -8.59 -10.02
CA PRO A 118 8.26 -7.43 -10.84
C PRO A 118 9.48 -6.74 -11.45
N LEU A 119 10.58 -6.63 -10.71
CA LEU A 119 11.83 -6.04 -11.20
C LEU A 119 12.40 -6.84 -12.38
N ILE A 120 12.42 -8.17 -12.27
CA ILE A 120 12.89 -9.07 -13.35
C ILE A 120 11.99 -8.93 -14.58
N ILE A 121 10.67 -9.00 -14.40
CA ILE A 121 9.69 -8.85 -15.48
C ILE A 121 9.88 -7.50 -16.19
N MET A 122 10.00 -6.42 -15.42
CA MET A 122 10.25 -5.09 -15.96
C MET A 122 11.57 -5.02 -16.73
N GLY A 123 12.65 -5.61 -16.22
CA GLY A 123 13.95 -5.66 -16.88
C GLY A 123 13.89 -6.38 -18.23
N ILE A 124 13.22 -7.54 -18.28
CA ILE A 124 13.00 -8.31 -19.51
C ILE A 124 12.18 -7.48 -20.51
N LEU A 125 11.03 -6.94 -20.09
CA LEU A 125 10.17 -6.12 -20.95
C LEU A 125 10.88 -4.86 -21.44
N TRP A 126 11.74 -4.26 -20.63
CA TRP A 126 12.52 -3.11 -21.03
C TRP A 126 13.54 -3.44 -22.13
N ILE A 127 14.16 -4.63 -22.08
CA ILE A 127 15.08 -5.09 -23.13
C ILE A 127 14.35 -5.23 -24.48
N PHE A 128 13.15 -5.83 -24.48
CA PHE A 128 12.40 -6.10 -25.71
C PHE A 128 11.59 -4.91 -26.23
N THR A 129 10.90 -4.19 -25.35
CA THR A 129 9.93 -3.15 -25.73
C THR A 129 10.51 -1.73 -25.61
N LYS A 130 11.64 -1.55 -24.92
CA LYS A 130 12.24 -0.24 -24.59
C LYS A 130 11.29 0.72 -23.85
N ARG A 131 10.15 0.22 -23.37
CA ARG A 131 9.16 0.96 -22.60
C ARG A 131 9.24 0.50 -21.15
N GLN A 132 9.18 1.45 -20.23
CA GLN A 132 9.01 1.16 -18.81
C GLN A 132 7.53 0.85 -18.57
N GLY A 133 7.25 -0.38 -18.15
CA GLY A 133 5.88 -0.83 -17.89
C GLY A 133 5.35 -0.40 -16.52
N MET A 134 6.22 -0.36 -15.50
CA MET A 134 5.89 -0.08 -14.10
C MET A 134 6.85 0.97 -13.54
N GLY A 135 6.38 1.82 -12.64
CA GLY A 135 7.23 2.81 -11.98
C GLY A 135 8.15 2.16 -10.95
N PHE A 136 9.38 2.68 -10.81
CA PHE A 136 10.29 2.19 -9.76
C PHE A 136 9.74 2.37 -8.35
N GLY A 137 8.92 3.41 -8.12
CA GLY A 137 8.24 3.61 -6.85
C GLY A 137 7.26 2.48 -6.52
N ASP A 138 6.56 1.93 -7.52
CA ASP A 138 5.60 0.85 -7.31
C ASP A 138 6.32 -0.44 -6.87
N ILE A 139 7.52 -0.69 -7.42
CA ILE A 139 8.37 -1.81 -7.00
C ILE A 139 8.85 -1.62 -5.56
N GLN A 140 9.22 -0.40 -5.18
CA GLN A 140 9.60 -0.07 -3.81
C GLN A 140 8.43 -0.26 -2.83
N LEU A 141 7.21 0.10 -3.24
CA LEU A 141 6.01 -0.17 -2.46
C LEU A 141 5.76 -1.68 -2.32
N GLY A 142 6.08 -2.45 -3.37
CA GLY A 142 6.09 -3.92 -3.34
C GLY A 142 7.04 -4.53 -2.30
N ILE A 143 8.14 -3.85 -1.94
CA ILE A 143 9.02 -4.28 -0.83
C ILE A 143 8.26 -4.18 0.50
N VAL A 144 7.62 -3.03 0.76
CA VAL A 144 6.89 -2.80 2.02
C VAL A 144 5.70 -3.76 2.16
N LEU A 145 4.87 -3.83 1.12
CA LEU A 145 3.70 -4.70 1.09
C LEU A 145 4.09 -6.17 1.12
N GLY A 146 5.15 -6.56 0.42
CA GLY A 146 5.67 -7.93 0.45
C GLY A 146 6.13 -8.34 1.83
N ALA A 147 6.94 -7.50 2.49
CA ALA A 147 7.43 -7.77 3.84
C ALA A 147 6.28 -7.85 4.87
N TRP A 148 5.22 -7.07 4.67
CA TRP A 148 4.07 -7.02 5.58
C TRP A 148 3.05 -8.15 5.37
N LEU A 149 2.74 -8.48 4.12
CA LEU A 149 1.69 -9.43 3.75
C LEU A 149 2.21 -10.87 3.63
N GLY A 150 3.48 -11.06 3.31
CA GLY A 150 4.03 -12.35 2.92
C GLY A 150 3.73 -12.72 1.45
N PRO A 151 4.23 -13.87 0.96
CA PRO A 151 4.31 -14.17 -0.47
C PRO A 151 2.95 -14.32 -1.16
N MET A 152 2.07 -15.19 -0.63
CA MET A 152 0.79 -15.48 -1.27
C MET A 152 -0.14 -14.26 -1.27
N ARG A 153 -0.22 -13.56 -0.13
CA ARG A 153 -1.03 -12.34 0.00
C ARG A 153 -0.47 -11.22 -0.89
N MET A 154 0.85 -11.11 -1.05
CA MET A 154 1.45 -10.16 -1.98
C MET A 154 1.13 -10.49 -3.44
N ALA A 155 1.19 -11.76 -3.83
CA ALA A 155 0.80 -12.19 -5.18
C ALA A 155 -0.66 -11.82 -5.50
N LEU A 156 -1.58 -12.12 -4.58
CA LEU A 156 -2.99 -11.72 -4.70
C LEU A 156 -3.17 -10.20 -4.75
N THR A 157 -2.34 -9.46 -4.02
CA THR A 157 -2.35 -8.00 -4.03
C THR A 157 -1.94 -7.45 -5.40
N LEU A 158 -0.85 -7.95 -5.99
CA LEU A 158 -0.40 -7.57 -7.34
C LEU A 158 -1.47 -7.88 -8.39
N PHE A 159 -2.07 -9.07 -8.31
CA PHE A 159 -3.12 -9.50 -9.23
C PHE A 159 -4.39 -8.65 -9.09
N SER A 160 -4.85 -8.41 -7.86
CA SER A 160 -6.04 -7.60 -7.62
C SER A 160 -5.82 -6.15 -8.04
N ALA A 161 -4.63 -5.59 -7.76
CA ALA A 161 -4.27 -4.24 -8.16
C ALA A 161 -4.23 -4.08 -9.69
N SER A 162 -3.70 -5.07 -10.42
CA SER A 162 -3.65 -5.02 -11.89
C SER A 162 -5.04 -5.17 -12.52
N VAL A 163 -5.91 -5.99 -11.95
CA VAL A 163 -7.31 -6.09 -12.38
C VAL A 163 -8.05 -4.78 -12.11
N LEU A 164 -7.91 -4.20 -10.92
CA LEU A 164 -8.56 -2.93 -10.57
C LEU A 164 -8.08 -1.77 -11.44
N SER A 165 -6.77 -1.69 -11.70
CA SER A 165 -6.21 -0.64 -12.57
C SER A 165 -6.65 -0.80 -14.02
N LEU A 166 -6.74 -2.05 -14.52
CA LEU A 166 -7.27 -2.34 -15.86
C LEU A 166 -8.75 -1.94 -15.97
N LEU A 167 -9.58 -2.28 -14.99
CA LEU A 167 -10.99 -1.88 -14.97
C LEU A 167 -11.15 -0.37 -14.94
N ALA A 168 -10.38 0.32 -14.09
CA ALA A 168 -10.39 1.78 -14.02
C ALA A 168 -9.95 2.40 -15.36
N TRP A 169 -8.93 1.83 -16.02
CA TRP A 169 -8.49 2.24 -17.34
C TRP A 169 -9.60 2.10 -18.39
N ILE A 170 -10.27 0.96 -18.43
CA ILE A 170 -11.40 0.72 -19.35
C ILE A 170 -12.51 1.75 -19.12
N VAL A 171 -12.95 1.95 -17.87
CA VAL A 171 -14.02 2.91 -17.54
C VAL A 171 -13.64 4.33 -17.96
N VAL A 172 -12.43 4.77 -17.66
CA VAL A 172 -11.96 6.11 -18.06
C VAL A 172 -11.86 6.24 -19.57
N SER A 173 -11.45 5.19 -20.27
CA SER A 173 -11.33 5.18 -21.74
C SER A 173 -12.69 5.14 -22.46
N LEU A 174 -13.76 4.72 -21.77
CA LEU A 174 -15.12 4.78 -22.29
C LEU A 174 -15.77 6.16 -22.07
N VAL A 175 -15.38 6.87 -21.01
CA VAL A 175 -15.97 8.18 -20.64
C VAL A 175 -15.20 9.37 -21.24
N LYS A 176 -13.90 9.22 -21.46
CA LYS A 176 -13.03 10.24 -22.09
C LYS A 176 -12.42 9.65 -23.36
N ASP A 177 -12.00 10.52 -24.28
CA ASP A 177 -11.28 10.10 -25.51
C ASP A 177 -10.18 9.08 -25.20
N PHE A 178 -10.11 8.06 -26.07
CA PHE A 178 -9.25 6.89 -25.93
C PHE A 178 -7.78 7.27 -26.09
N ASP A 179 -7.13 7.65 -24.99
CA ASP A 179 -5.71 7.94 -24.97
C ASP A 179 -4.92 6.73 -24.45
N LYS A 180 -4.32 5.98 -25.38
CA LYS A 180 -3.46 4.82 -25.08
C LYS A 180 -2.24 5.17 -24.24
N ASN A 181 -1.82 6.44 -24.20
CA ASN A 181 -0.61 6.86 -23.50
C ASN A 181 -0.91 7.53 -22.15
N ARG A 182 -2.17 7.54 -21.69
CA ARG A 182 -2.48 8.08 -20.37
C ARG A 182 -1.87 7.20 -19.29
N ALA A 183 -0.81 7.71 -18.66
CA ALA A 183 -0.25 7.12 -17.45
C ALA A 183 -1.35 7.07 -16.37
N MET A 184 -1.54 5.89 -15.76
CA MET A 184 -2.41 5.73 -14.61
C MET A 184 -1.55 5.40 -13.37
N PRO A 185 -1.80 6.07 -12.24
CA PRO A 185 -1.08 5.82 -11.00
C PRO A 185 -1.45 4.43 -10.48
N MET A 186 -0.46 3.55 -10.29
CA MET A 186 -0.68 2.17 -9.84
C MET A 186 -0.76 2.08 -8.31
N ALA A 187 -0.08 2.98 -7.59
CA ALA A 187 0.02 2.95 -6.14
C ALA A 187 -1.35 2.99 -5.42
N PRO A 188 -2.35 3.79 -5.85
CA PRO A 188 -3.69 3.77 -5.25
C PRO A 188 -4.36 2.40 -5.34
N PHE A 189 -4.24 1.71 -6.47
CA PHE A 189 -4.80 0.38 -6.65
C PHE A 189 -4.05 -0.65 -5.80
N LEU A 190 -2.73 -0.51 -5.69
CA LEU A 190 -1.90 -1.36 -4.83
C LEU A 190 -2.23 -1.19 -3.35
N ALA A 191 -2.45 0.05 -2.90
CA ALA A 191 -2.88 0.38 -1.55
C ALA A 191 -4.24 -0.27 -1.22
N VAL A 192 -5.24 -0.07 -2.08
CA VAL A 192 -6.58 -0.63 -1.89
C VAL A 192 -6.55 -2.16 -1.90
N ALA A 193 -5.84 -2.77 -2.85
CA ALA A 193 -5.69 -4.21 -2.93
C ALA A 193 -4.96 -4.78 -1.70
N GLY A 194 -3.87 -4.15 -1.26
CA GLY A 194 -3.08 -4.64 -0.12
C GLY A 194 -3.85 -4.57 1.20
N ILE A 195 -4.56 -3.46 1.43
CA ILE A 195 -5.45 -3.32 2.59
C ILE A 195 -6.59 -4.34 2.51
N GLY A 196 -7.24 -4.47 1.35
CA GLY A 196 -8.34 -5.41 1.13
C GLY A 196 -7.93 -6.86 1.33
N VAL A 197 -6.75 -7.26 0.84
CA VAL A 197 -6.21 -8.62 1.03
C VAL A 197 -5.86 -8.88 2.49
N TYR A 198 -5.29 -7.90 3.21
CA TYR A 198 -5.03 -8.06 4.65
C TYR A 198 -6.34 -8.30 5.41
N ILE A 199 -7.33 -7.44 5.21
CA ILE A 199 -8.65 -7.53 5.85
C ILE A 199 -9.34 -8.85 5.45
N GLY A 200 -9.32 -9.20 4.17
CA GLY A 200 -9.89 -10.45 3.65
C GLY A 200 -9.23 -11.68 4.27
N SER A 201 -7.92 -11.64 4.51
CA SER A 201 -7.20 -12.73 5.17
C SER A 201 -7.56 -12.92 6.64
N PHE A 202 -8.06 -11.87 7.28
CA PHE A 202 -8.58 -11.94 8.64
C PHE A 202 -9.97 -12.59 8.69
N TYR A 203 -10.87 -12.24 7.75
CA TYR A 203 -12.23 -12.77 7.74
C TYR A 203 -12.37 -14.16 7.07
N TYR A 204 -11.53 -14.47 6.09
CA TYR A 204 -11.58 -15.71 5.30
C TYR A 204 -10.28 -16.50 5.39
N PRO A 205 -9.82 -16.91 6.58
CA PRO A 205 -8.52 -17.58 6.74
C PRO A 205 -8.43 -18.87 5.94
N GLU A 206 -9.53 -19.61 5.78
CA GLU A 206 -9.57 -20.87 5.01
C GLU A 206 -9.20 -20.66 3.53
N PHE A 207 -9.68 -19.59 2.91
CA PHE A 207 -9.36 -19.28 1.51
C PHE A 207 -7.85 -19.08 1.32
N PHE A 208 -7.19 -18.42 2.28
CA PHE A 208 -5.74 -18.21 2.23
C PHE A 208 -4.97 -19.47 2.63
N HIS A 209 -5.50 -20.30 3.52
CA HIS A 209 -4.90 -21.60 3.88
C HIS A 209 -4.89 -22.58 2.71
N LEU A 210 -5.93 -22.60 1.87
CA LEU A 210 -5.97 -23.42 0.66
C LEU A 210 -4.94 -22.97 -0.39
N LEU A 211 -4.55 -21.71 -0.35
CA LEU A 211 -3.59 -21.11 -1.28
C LEU A 211 -2.14 -21.23 -0.80
N ILE A 212 -1.92 -21.37 0.51
CA ILE A 212 -0.60 -21.68 1.07
C ILE A 212 -0.40 -23.20 0.91
N ILE A 213 0.32 -23.60 -0.13
CA ILE A 213 0.77 -24.98 -0.32
C ILE A 213 1.50 -25.39 0.98
N GLN A 214 0.97 -26.42 1.66
CA GLN A 214 1.58 -27.00 2.87
C GLN A 214 2.97 -27.54 2.59
#